data_AF-A0A2W7IJL2-F1
#
_entry.id   AF-A0A2W7IJL2-F1
#
_cell.length_a   1.000
_cell.length_b   1.000
_cell.length_c   1.000
_cell.angle_alpha   90.00
_cell.angle_beta   90.00
_cell.angle_gamma   90.00
#
_symmetry.space_group_name_H-M   'P 1'
#
loop_
_entity.id
_entity.type
_entity.pdbx_description
1 polymer ?
#
loop_
_entity_poly.entity_id
_entity_poly.type
_entity_poly.pdbx_seq_one_letter_code
_entity_poly.pdbx_strand_id
1 'polypeptide(L)'
;MKIYAQILILISLVFFSYAYAENELGLAEYQIANDAGEKLATLLRSIEEPSKKELDAEQKENIRSALVKNSSDYIENLRKSSDLGFPPAQFRYAQTLKGQTLPNNENRTKIKTQICGLLEKSAEGGFLAAAVASASYCPGAKSKMDLFAIMKTTDEAYKQLATTLNDADKYTSFYPAKAFSSPTCFDPDLKSVYENLEKLTPLERIQALSPPLLTFEEFEAEAYFMLAIHLPSDEKARAADYLLKAEERACSSPYFESFKTAFKKRASRSSAIKG
;
A
#
# COMPACT_ATOMS: atom_id res chain seq x y z
N MET A 1 -44.66 -23.74 -25.64
CA MET A 1 -43.48 -24.51 -25.16
C MET A 1 -42.13 -23.82 -25.38
N LYS A 2 -41.89 -23.04 -26.45
CA LYS A 2 -40.58 -22.39 -26.70
C LYS A 2 -40.18 -21.27 -25.72
N ILE A 3 -41.15 -20.57 -25.12
CA ILE A 3 -40.90 -19.43 -24.22
C ILE A 3 -40.38 -19.88 -22.85
N TYR A 4 -40.89 -21.00 -22.32
CA TYR A 4 -40.44 -21.54 -21.03
C TYR A 4 -38.99 -22.05 -21.08
N ALA A 5 -38.54 -22.57 -22.22
CA ALA A 5 -37.16 -23.00 -22.41
C ALA A 5 -36.18 -21.81 -22.44
N GLN A 6 -36.57 -20.66 -23.00
CA GLN A 6 -35.73 -19.46 -23.02
C GLN A 6 -35.65 -18.80 -21.64
N ILE A 7 -36.73 -18.81 -20.86
CA ILE A 7 -36.73 -18.29 -19.49
C ILE A 7 -35.88 -19.17 -18.57
N LEU A 8 -35.92 -20.51 -18.71
CA LEU A 8 -35.06 -21.41 -17.93
C LEU A 8 -33.57 -21.24 -18.24
N ILE A 9 -33.20 -20.95 -19.50
CA ILE A 9 -31.81 -20.69 -19.91
C ILE A 9 -31.31 -19.35 -19.36
N LEU A 10 -32.17 -18.31 -19.35
CA LEU A 10 -31.82 -17.02 -18.75
C LEU A 10 -31.68 -17.11 -17.22
N ILE A 11 -32.56 -17.87 -16.55
CA ILE A 11 -32.48 -18.08 -15.10
C ILE A 11 -31.20 -18.87 -14.75
N SER A 12 -30.85 -19.91 -15.52
CA SER A 12 -29.60 -20.64 -15.29
C SER A 12 -28.35 -19.78 -15.57
N LEU A 13 -28.35 -18.91 -16.58
CA LEU A 13 -27.25 -17.95 -16.80
C LEU A 13 -27.11 -16.92 -15.66
N VAL A 14 -28.22 -16.48 -15.05
CA VAL A 14 -28.17 -15.60 -13.89
C VAL A 14 -27.67 -16.36 -12.65
N PHE A 15 -28.08 -17.61 -12.43
CA PHE A 15 -27.60 -18.42 -11.30
C PHE A 15 -26.14 -18.88 -11.44
N PHE A 16 -25.62 -19.09 -12.65
CA PHE A 16 -24.18 -19.35 -12.86
C PHE A 16 -23.32 -18.10 -12.70
N SER A 17 -23.89 -16.89 -12.81
CA SER A 17 -23.15 -15.63 -12.61
C SER A 17 -22.99 -15.27 -11.12
N TYR A 18 -23.76 -15.87 -10.22
CA TYR A 18 -23.64 -15.67 -8.77
C TYR A 18 -22.83 -16.76 -8.05
N ALA A 19 -22.43 -17.83 -8.76
CA ALA A 19 -21.70 -18.96 -8.17
C ALA A 19 -20.16 -18.83 -8.26
N TYR A 20 -19.64 -17.72 -8.78
CA TYR A 20 -18.20 -17.42 -8.90
C TYR A 20 -17.75 -16.26 -7.99
N ALA A 21 -18.42 -16.04 -6.85
CA ALA A 21 -17.71 -15.50 -5.71
C ALA A 21 -16.81 -16.63 -5.18
N GLU A 22 -15.66 -16.87 -5.85
CA GLU A 22 -14.59 -17.66 -5.27
C GLU A 22 -14.28 -17.03 -3.91
N ASN A 23 -14.63 -17.73 -2.83
CA ASN A 23 -14.28 -17.33 -1.48
C ASN A 23 -12.76 -17.47 -1.36
N GLU A 24 -12.06 -16.45 -1.83
CA GLU A 24 -10.62 -16.40 -1.75
C GLU A 24 -10.19 -16.62 -0.30
N LEU A 25 -9.26 -17.55 -0.09
CA LEU A 25 -8.83 -17.94 1.24
C LEU A 25 -8.30 -16.71 1.98
N GLY A 26 -8.83 -16.47 3.18
CA GLY A 26 -8.49 -15.31 4.00
C GLY A 26 -9.37 -14.09 3.79
N LEU A 27 -10.25 -14.04 2.78
CA LEU A 27 -11.11 -12.86 2.56
C LEU A 27 -12.09 -12.64 3.73
N ALA A 28 -12.66 -13.70 4.30
CA ALA A 28 -13.58 -13.60 5.42
C ALA A 28 -12.89 -13.00 6.67
N GLU A 29 -11.70 -13.49 7.01
CA GLU A 29 -10.89 -12.97 8.10
C GLU A 29 -10.46 -11.52 7.84
N TYR A 30 -10.17 -11.17 6.59
CA TYR A 30 -9.87 -9.79 6.20
C TYR A 30 -11.06 -8.86 6.42
N GLN A 31 -12.27 -9.29 6.07
CA GLN A 31 -13.49 -8.51 6.30
C GLN A 31 -13.74 -8.30 7.80
N ILE A 32 -13.57 -9.34 8.62
CA ILE A 32 -13.67 -9.21 10.09
C ILE A 32 -12.62 -8.21 10.62
N ALA A 33 -11.39 -8.27 10.11
CA ALA A 33 -10.35 -7.31 10.47
C ALA A 33 -10.76 -5.88 10.08
N ASN A 34 -11.29 -5.66 8.88
CA ASN A 34 -11.75 -4.34 8.44
C ASN A 34 -12.85 -3.78 9.35
N ASP A 35 -13.87 -4.58 9.65
CA ASP A 35 -14.95 -4.19 10.54
C ASP A 35 -14.44 -3.79 11.94
N ALA A 36 -13.47 -4.54 12.48
CA ALA A 36 -12.83 -4.21 13.75
C ALA A 36 -12.02 -2.90 13.66
N GLY A 37 -11.32 -2.69 12.54
CA GLY A 37 -10.59 -1.44 12.25
C GLY A 37 -11.50 -0.21 12.16
N GLU A 38 -12.65 -0.33 11.51
CA GLU A 38 -13.64 0.74 11.41
C GLU A 38 -14.26 1.08 12.77
N LYS A 39 -14.54 0.07 13.59
CA LYS A 39 -15.01 0.25 14.98
C LYS A 39 -13.96 0.98 15.81
N LEU A 40 -12.68 0.64 15.69
CA LEU A 40 -11.59 1.37 16.35
C LEU A 40 -11.53 2.83 15.94
N ALA A 41 -11.54 3.11 14.63
CA ALA A 41 -11.48 4.47 14.11
C ALA A 41 -12.66 5.32 14.61
N THR A 42 -13.86 4.73 14.67
CA THR A 42 -15.06 5.38 15.17
C THR A 42 -14.98 5.66 16.67
N LEU A 43 -14.52 4.69 17.47
CA LEU A 43 -14.31 4.86 18.90
C LEU A 43 -13.29 5.97 19.19
N LEU A 44 -12.14 5.96 18.51
CA LEU A 44 -11.10 6.97 18.69
C LEU A 44 -11.59 8.38 18.37
N ARG A 45 -12.36 8.54 17.28
CA ARG A 45 -12.96 9.84 16.92
C ARG A 45 -13.95 10.32 17.99
N SER A 46 -14.78 9.42 18.52
CA SER A 46 -15.76 9.77 19.55
C SER A 46 -15.15 10.24 20.88
N ILE A 47 -13.90 9.85 21.17
CA ILE A 47 -13.16 10.27 22.37
C ILE A 47 -12.58 11.69 22.20
N GLU A 48 -12.19 12.03 20.99
CA GLU A 48 -11.54 13.32 20.69
C GLU A 48 -12.52 14.44 20.35
N GLU A 49 -13.73 14.11 19.90
CA GLU A 49 -14.79 15.10 19.77
C GLU A 49 -15.02 15.78 21.13
N PRO A 50 -15.00 17.12 21.21
CA PRO A 50 -15.23 17.84 22.46
C PRO A 50 -16.68 17.69 22.88
N SER A 51 -17.02 16.53 23.45
CA SER A 51 -18.31 16.34 24.08
C SER A 51 -18.31 17.19 25.35
N LYS A 52 -19.28 18.12 25.45
CA LYS A 52 -19.48 18.99 26.63
C LYS A 52 -19.82 18.19 27.91
N LYS A 53 -19.88 16.86 27.83
CA LYS A 53 -20.28 15.96 28.91
C LYS A 53 -19.08 15.09 29.25
N GLU A 54 -18.57 15.29 30.46
CA GLU A 54 -17.51 14.43 30.99
C GLU A 54 -18.01 12.98 31.03
N LEU A 55 -17.26 12.06 30.42
CA LEU A 55 -17.58 10.64 30.43
C LEU A 55 -17.50 10.11 31.86
N ASP A 56 -18.55 9.41 32.29
CA ASP A 56 -18.55 8.73 33.58
C ASP A 56 -17.58 7.52 33.60
N ALA A 57 -17.37 6.94 34.78
CA ALA A 57 -16.43 5.84 34.95
C ALA A 57 -16.83 4.57 34.17
N GLU A 58 -18.13 4.29 34.05
CA GLU A 58 -18.65 3.13 33.34
C GLU A 58 -18.44 3.30 31.82
N GLN A 59 -18.72 4.49 31.29
CA GLN A 59 -18.49 4.83 29.90
C GLN A 59 -17.00 4.75 29.53
N LYS A 60 -16.12 5.26 30.39
CA LYS A 60 -14.66 5.15 30.20
C LYS A 60 -14.19 3.70 30.15
N GLU A 61 -14.70 2.85 31.03
CA GLU A 61 -14.34 1.43 31.06
C GLU A 61 -14.89 0.67 29.84
N ASN A 62 -16.13 0.96 29.43
CA ASN A 62 -16.73 0.38 28.23
C ASN A 62 -15.93 0.73 26.96
N ILE A 63 -15.52 2.00 26.82
CA ILE A 63 -14.68 2.45 25.71
C ILE A 63 -13.32 1.73 25.76
N ARG A 64 -12.67 1.68 26.93
CA ARG A 64 -11.39 0.99 27.10
C ARG A 64 -11.47 -0.48 26.69
N SER A 65 -12.49 -1.19 27.18
CA SER A 65 -12.74 -2.59 26.85
C SER A 65 -12.97 -2.79 25.35
N ALA A 66 -13.77 -1.92 24.72
CA ALA A 66 -14.02 -1.95 23.28
C ALA A 66 -12.74 -1.68 22.46
N LEU A 67 -11.88 -0.74 22.88
CA LEU A 67 -10.60 -0.47 22.22
C LEU A 67 -9.66 -1.69 22.29
N VAL A 68 -9.57 -2.34 23.46
CA VAL A 68 -8.75 -3.54 23.62
C VAL A 68 -9.28 -4.69 22.75
N LYS A 69 -10.59 -4.94 22.79
CA LYS A 69 -11.21 -6.01 22.01
C LYS A 69 -11.04 -5.79 20.51
N ASN A 70 -11.45 -4.62 20.00
CA ASN A 70 -11.39 -4.37 18.56
C ASN A 70 -9.94 -4.30 18.04
N SER A 71 -8.97 -3.86 18.85
CA SER A 71 -7.55 -3.88 18.45
C SER A 71 -6.99 -5.31 18.38
N SER A 72 -7.35 -6.16 19.34
CA SER A 72 -7.04 -7.59 19.28
C SER A 72 -7.68 -8.28 18.07
N ASP A 73 -8.99 -8.07 17.87
CA ASP A 73 -9.75 -8.64 16.75
C ASP A 73 -9.16 -8.19 15.39
N TYR A 74 -8.82 -6.91 15.25
CA TYR A 74 -8.17 -6.36 14.06
C TYR A 74 -6.85 -7.08 13.76
N ILE A 75 -5.92 -7.13 14.73
CA ILE A 75 -4.59 -7.72 14.52
C ILE A 75 -4.68 -9.23 14.28
N GLU A 76 -5.49 -9.95 15.07
CA GLU A 76 -5.57 -11.40 15.00
C GLU A 76 -6.18 -11.87 13.67
N ASN A 77 -7.30 -11.27 13.24
CA ASN A 77 -7.94 -11.67 12.00
C ASN A 77 -7.12 -11.23 10.78
N LEU A 78 -6.45 -10.08 10.84
CA LEU A 78 -5.54 -9.66 9.78
C LEU A 78 -4.35 -10.61 9.64
N ARG A 79 -3.80 -11.09 10.76
CA ARG A 79 -2.77 -12.14 10.77
C ARG A 79 -3.30 -13.45 10.19
N LYS A 80 -4.47 -13.93 10.61
CA LYS A 80 -5.08 -15.16 10.07
C LYS A 80 -5.28 -15.08 8.57
N SER A 81 -5.85 -13.98 8.07
CA SER A 81 -6.02 -13.72 6.65
C SER A 81 -4.69 -13.72 5.88
N SER A 82 -3.67 -13.06 6.45
CA SER A 82 -2.31 -13.06 5.90
C SER A 82 -1.70 -14.46 5.85
N ASP A 83 -1.87 -15.26 6.90
CA ASP A 83 -1.38 -16.64 7.01
C ASP A 83 -2.08 -17.58 6.00
N LEU A 84 -3.34 -17.28 5.66
CA LEU A 84 -4.11 -17.95 4.60
C LEU A 84 -3.69 -17.55 3.18
N GLY A 85 -2.83 -16.55 3.03
CA GLY A 85 -2.25 -16.17 1.75
C GLY A 85 -2.92 -14.98 1.06
N PHE A 86 -3.89 -14.31 1.69
CA PHE A 86 -4.62 -13.22 1.05
C PHE A 86 -3.75 -11.96 0.85
N PRO A 87 -3.44 -11.53 -0.39
CA PRO A 87 -2.43 -10.48 -0.61
C PRO A 87 -2.76 -9.12 0.02
N PRO A 88 -4.00 -8.59 -0.03
CA PRO A 88 -4.34 -7.35 0.67
C PRO A 88 -4.13 -7.44 2.20
N ALA A 89 -4.37 -8.61 2.80
CA ALA A 89 -4.13 -8.83 4.23
C ALA A 89 -2.65 -8.90 4.57
N GLN A 90 -1.84 -9.60 3.76
CA GLN A 90 -0.39 -9.63 3.96
C GLN A 90 0.21 -8.22 3.93
N PHE A 91 -0.23 -7.39 2.99
CA PHE A 91 0.16 -5.98 2.91
C PHE A 91 -0.24 -5.18 4.15
N ARG A 92 -1.52 -5.21 4.52
CA ARG A 92 -2.02 -4.49 5.71
C ARG A 92 -1.41 -5.00 7.01
N TYR A 93 -1.13 -6.30 7.11
CA TYR A 93 -0.46 -6.86 8.28
C TYR A 93 0.98 -6.36 8.38
N ALA A 94 1.69 -6.29 7.25
CA ALA A 94 3.03 -5.69 7.18
C ALA A 94 3.02 -4.22 7.65
N GLN A 95 2.00 -3.44 7.26
CA GLN A 95 1.82 -2.06 7.76
C GLN A 95 1.57 -2.01 9.28
N THR A 96 0.78 -2.95 9.79
CA THR A 96 0.48 -3.06 11.22
C THR A 96 1.75 -3.35 12.03
N LEU A 97 2.57 -4.32 11.58
CA LEU A 97 3.87 -4.61 12.19
C LEU A 97 4.82 -3.41 12.15
N LYS A 98 4.84 -2.68 11.02
CA LYS A 98 5.63 -1.44 10.91
C LYS A 98 5.19 -0.40 11.94
N GLY A 99 3.89 -0.18 12.10
CA GLY A 99 3.33 0.77 13.07
C GLY A 99 3.60 0.40 14.53
N GLN A 100 3.71 -0.89 14.85
CA GLN A 100 4.01 -1.38 16.20
C GLN A 100 5.52 -1.35 16.54
N THR A 101 6.39 -1.14 15.55
CA THR A 101 7.84 -1.18 15.76
C THR A 101 8.37 0.19 16.17
N LEU A 102 8.70 0.35 17.46
CA LEU A 102 9.39 1.53 17.96
C LEU A 102 10.81 1.66 17.36
N PRO A 103 11.33 2.88 17.12
CA PRO A 103 12.64 3.10 16.51
C PRO A 103 13.82 2.39 17.22
N ASN A 104 13.74 2.23 18.54
CA ASN A 104 14.79 1.64 19.39
C ASN A 104 14.55 0.17 19.74
N ASN A 105 13.69 -0.53 18.99
CA ASN A 105 13.38 -1.93 19.26
C ASN A 105 14.58 -2.84 18.90
N GLU A 106 15.08 -3.63 19.86
CA GLU A 106 16.17 -4.60 19.66
C GLU A 106 15.85 -5.65 18.57
N ASN A 107 14.56 -5.94 18.35
CA ASN A 107 14.08 -6.86 17.32
C ASN A 107 13.80 -6.19 15.97
N ARG A 108 14.14 -4.91 15.78
CA ARG A 108 13.82 -4.15 14.56
C ARG A 108 14.25 -4.85 13.27
N THR A 109 15.42 -5.46 13.24
CA THR A 109 15.90 -6.22 12.07
C THR A 109 15.02 -7.43 11.80
N LYS A 110 14.67 -8.20 12.82
CA LYS A 110 13.79 -9.37 12.69
C LYS A 110 12.41 -8.97 12.20
N ILE A 111 11.84 -7.89 12.74
CA ILE A 111 10.54 -7.38 12.32
C ILE A 111 10.61 -6.84 10.88
N LYS A 112 11.68 -6.12 10.49
CA LYS A 112 11.88 -5.68 9.11
C LYS A 112 11.93 -6.87 8.14
N THR A 113 12.65 -7.95 8.49
CA THR A 113 12.67 -9.18 7.69
C THR A 113 11.28 -9.80 7.55
N GLN A 114 10.50 -9.84 8.63
CA GLN A 114 9.13 -10.34 8.60
C GLN A 114 8.22 -9.49 7.72
N ILE A 115 8.27 -8.17 7.87
CA ILE A 115 7.55 -7.20 7.03
C ILE A 115 7.87 -7.43 5.55
N CYS A 116 9.15 -7.56 5.22
CA CYS A 116 9.56 -7.75 3.84
C CYS A 116 9.15 -9.10 3.26
N GLY A 117 9.17 -10.18 4.06
CA GLY A 117 8.62 -11.45 3.63
C GLY A 117 7.11 -11.41 3.35
N LEU A 118 6.35 -10.58 4.07
CA LEU A 118 4.92 -10.38 3.80
C LEU A 118 4.69 -9.56 2.52
N LEU A 119 5.48 -8.51 2.30
CA LEU A 119 5.38 -7.68 1.11
C LEU A 119 5.80 -8.44 -0.16
N GLU A 120 6.88 -9.25 -0.08
CA GLU A 120 7.31 -10.15 -1.16
C GLU A 120 6.17 -11.11 -1.56
N LYS A 121 5.58 -11.83 -0.60
CA LYS A 121 4.45 -12.76 -0.86
C LYS A 121 3.21 -12.07 -1.43
N SER A 122 2.88 -10.88 -0.91
CA SER A 122 1.72 -10.11 -1.37
C SER A 122 1.92 -9.60 -2.81
N ALA A 123 3.14 -9.19 -3.15
CA ALA A 123 3.52 -8.81 -4.51
C ALA A 123 3.50 -10.00 -5.48
N GLU A 124 4.01 -11.17 -5.06
CA GLU A 124 3.92 -12.44 -5.80
C GLU A 124 2.45 -12.86 -6.01
N GLY A 125 1.58 -12.57 -5.05
CA GLY A 125 0.13 -12.77 -5.16
C GLY A 125 -0.57 -11.81 -6.12
N GLY A 126 0.13 -10.80 -6.65
CA GLY A 126 -0.36 -9.87 -7.67
C GLY A 126 -0.84 -8.52 -7.15
N PHE A 127 -0.59 -8.17 -5.87
CA PHE A 127 -1.04 -6.89 -5.31
C PHE A 127 0.00 -5.77 -5.56
N LEU A 128 -0.34 -4.79 -6.41
CA LEU A 128 0.59 -3.75 -6.85
C LEU A 128 1.10 -2.87 -5.69
N ALA A 129 0.24 -2.50 -4.75
CA ALA A 129 0.64 -1.72 -3.56
C ALA A 129 1.76 -2.40 -2.77
N ALA A 130 1.75 -3.74 -2.69
CA ALA A 130 2.80 -4.50 -2.03
C ALA A 130 4.09 -4.57 -2.85
N ALA A 131 4.00 -4.66 -4.17
CA ALA A 131 5.18 -4.62 -5.04
C ALA A 131 5.91 -3.27 -4.92
N VAL A 132 5.16 -2.16 -4.94
CA VAL A 132 5.68 -0.80 -4.71
C VAL A 132 6.34 -0.70 -3.34
N ALA A 133 5.67 -1.20 -2.30
CA ALA A 133 6.19 -1.20 -0.94
C ALA A 133 7.46 -2.04 -0.77
N SER A 134 7.52 -3.21 -1.41
CA SER A 134 8.69 -4.08 -1.38
C SER A 134 9.89 -3.36 -2.00
N ALA A 135 9.72 -2.77 -3.18
CA ALA A 135 10.78 -2.04 -3.88
C ALA A 135 11.27 -0.79 -3.13
N SER A 136 10.40 -0.09 -2.38
CA SER A 136 10.77 1.14 -1.66
C SER A 136 11.32 0.90 -0.25
N TYR A 137 10.86 -0.14 0.45
CA TYR A 137 11.15 -0.33 1.88
C TYR A 137 12.13 -1.47 2.19
N CYS A 138 12.10 -2.54 1.37
CA CYS A 138 12.80 -3.78 1.66
C CYS A 138 14.26 -3.90 1.20
N PRO A 139 14.79 -3.05 0.30
CA PRO A 139 16.23 -3.01 0.06
C PRO A 139 17.03 -2.97 1.38
N GLY A 140 17.98 -3.90 1.51
CA GLY A 140 18.84 -4.03 2.69
C GLY A 140 18.17 -4.56 3.97
N ALA A 141 16.96 -5.12 3.92
CA ALA A 141 16.32 -5.73 5.09
C ALA A 141 17.07 -6.97 5.64
N LYS A 142 17.64 -7.78 4.74
CA LYS A 142 18.28 -9.07 5.06
C LYS A 142 19.82 -9.00 5.17
N SER A 143 20.44 -7.87 4.83
CA SER A 143 21.91 -7.77 4.67
C SER A 143 22.58 -6.87 5.71
N LYS A 144 23.59 -7.40 6.40
CA LYS A 144 24.53 -6.63 7.23
C LYS A 144 25.62 -6.05 6.32
N MET A 145 25.38 -4.88 5.75
CA MET A 145 26.37 -4.06 5.02
C MET A 145 27.06 -4.70 3.78
N ASP A 146 26.54 -5.79 3.21
CA ASP A 146 27.01 -6.27 1.90
C ASP A 146 26.28 -5.52 0.78
N LEU A 147 27.02 -4.64 0.11
CA LEU A 147 26.54 -3.82 -1.00
C LEU A 147 26.04 -4.68 -2.17
N PHE A 148 26.71 -5.78 -2.51
CA PHE A 148 26.30 -6.64 -3.62
C PHE A 148 24.96 -7.33 -3.33
N ALA A 149 24.77 -7.81 -2.11
CA ALA A 149 23.50 -8.37 -1.67
C ALA A 149 22.37 -7.31 -1.66
N ILE A 150 22.67 -6.07 -1.28
CA ILE A 150 21.70 -4.97 -1.34
C ILE A 150 21.30 -4.67 -2.78
N MET A 151 22.26 -4.54 -3.69
CA MET A 151 21.98 -4.32 -5.11
C MET A 151 21.13 -5.44 -5.69
N LYS A 152 21.51 -6.69 -5.47
CA LYS A 152 20.76 -7.86 -5.96
C LYS A 152 19.31 -7.87 -5.45
N THR A 153 19.10 -7.68 -4.14
CA THR A 153 17.75 -7.67 -3.57
C THR A 153 16.92 -6.48 -4.04
N THR A 154 17.57 -5.36 -4.34
CA THR A 154 16.90 -4.20 -4.97
C THR A 154 16.45 -4.58 -6.38
N ASP A 155 17.35 -5.09 -7.23
CA ASP A 155 17.02 -5.48 -8.61
C ASP A 155 15.91 -6.53 -8.67
N GLU A 156 15.90 -7.50 -7.74
CA GLU A 156 14.83 -8.50 -7.61
C GLU A 156 13.48 -7.86 -7.28
N ALA A 157 13.44 -6.91 -6.34
CA ALA A 157 12.21 -6.20 -5.99
C ALA A 157 11.67 -5.34 -7.15
N TYR A 158 12.55 -4.67 -7.90
CA TYR A 158 12.15 -3.87 -9.07
C TYR A 158 11.73 -4.74 -10.26
N LYS A 159 12.32 -5.93 -10.43
CA LYS A 159 11.82 -6.93 -11.40
C LYS A 159 10.42 -7.40 -11.03
N GLN A 160 10.18 -7.73 -9.76
CA GLN A 160 8.85 -8.10 -9.29
C GLN A 160 7.84 -6.96 -9.52
N LEU A 161 8.22 -5.71 -9.22
CA LEU A 161 7.40 -4.54 -9.50
C LEU A 161 7.03 -4.43 -10.98
N ALA A 162 7.99 -4.58 -11.88
CA ALA A 162 7.73 -4.55 -13.32
C ALA A 162 6.79 -5.68 -13.75
N THR A 163 6.92 -6.89 -13.19
CA THR A 163 6.03 -8.01 -13.48
C THR A 163 4.61 -7.71 -12.99
N THR A 164 4.44 -7.37 -11.72
CA THR A 164 3.13 -7.07 -11.12
C THR A 164 2.41 -5.91 -11.83
N LEU A 165 3.15 -4.90 -12.32
CA LEU A 165 2.58 -3.76 -13.05
C LEU A 165 2.11 -4.12 -14.46
N ASN A 166 2.70 -5.14 -15.10
CA ASN A 166 2.27 -5.61 -16.42
C ASN A 166 1.07 -6.57 -16.33
N ASP A 167 0.91 -7.23 -15.19
CA ASP A 167 -0.21 -8.13 -14.92
C ASP A 167 -1.43 -7.32 -14.43
N ALA A 168 -2.64 -7.81 -14.72
CA ALA A 168 -3.85 -7.20 -14.17
C ALA A 168 -3.93 -7.46 -12.65
N ASP A 169 -3.94 -6.40 -11.85
CA ASP A 169 -4.15 -6.49 -10.40
C ASP A 169 -5.60 -6.94 -10.11
N LYS A 170 -5.74 -8.20 -9.66
CA LYS A 170 -7.03 -8.80 -9.33
C LYS A 170 -7.68 -8.19 -8.08
N TYR A 171 -6.94 -7.38 -7.33
CA TYR A 171 -7.34 -6.74 -6.08
C TYR A 171 -7.61 -5.24 -6.25
N THR A 172 -7.87 -4.77 -7.47
CA THR A 172 -8.28 -3.38 -7.74
C THR A 172 -9.43 -2.89 -6.86
N SER A 173 -10.35 -3.77 -6.45
CA SER A 173 -11.45 -3.45 -5.51
C SER A 173 -11.01 -3.14 -4.07
N PHE A 174 -9.75 -3.38 -3.72
CA PHE A 174 -9.17 -3.12 -2.39
C PHE A 174 -8.41 -1.79 -2.32
N TYR A 175 -8.43 -1.02 -3.41
CA TYR A 175 -7.96 0.36 -3.44
C TYR A 175 -9.13 1.32 -3.12
N PRO A 176 -8.86 2.52 -2.56
CA PRO A 176 -7.54 3.06 -2.24
C PRO A 176 -6.86 2.34 -1.07
N ALA A 177 -5.56 2.16 -1.16
CA ALA A 177 -4.74 1.52 -0.14
C ALA A 177 -3.75 2.54 0.45
N LYS A 178 -3.44 2.40 1.74
CA LYS A 178 -2.46 3.26 2.40
C LYS A 178 -1.08 2.98 1.83
N ALA A 179 -0.35 3.99 1.39
CA ALA A 179 1.03 3.84 0.96
C ALA A 179 1.89 3.26 2.08
N PHE A 180 2.90 2.46 1.75
CA PHE A 180 3.78 1.89 2.77
C PHE A 180 4.79 2.91 3.28
N SER A 181 5.24 3.81 2.43
CA SER A 181 6.14 4.96 2.68
C SER A 181 5.58 6.20 2.01
N SER A 182 6.19 7.36 2.25
CA SER A 182 5.87 8.56 1.46
C SER A 182 6.12 8.28 -0.03
N PRO A 183 5.13 8.53 -0.90
CA PRO A 183 5.29 8.33 -2.34
C PRO A 183 6.29 9.34 -2.91
N THR A 184 6.90 9.00 -4.04
CA THR A 184 7.80 9.86 -4.81
C THR A 184 7.07 10.64 -5.90
N CYS A 185 5.93 10.13 -6.38
CA CYS A 185 5.11 10.77 -7.42
C CYS A 185 4.21 11.88 -6.93
N PHE A 186 3.88 11.89 -5.64
CA PHE A 186 2.98 12.85 -5.04
C PHE A 186 3.69 13.54 -3.88
N ASP A 187 3.53 14.85 -3.78
CA ASP A 187 4.03 15.62 -2.66
C ASP A 187 2.92 15.73 -1.61
N PRO A 188 2.94 14.92 -0.53
CA PRO A 188 2.06 15.21 0.59
C PRO A 188 2.47 16.58 1.14
N ASP A 189 1.52 17.52 1.27
CA ASP A 189 1.77 18.85 1.85
C ASP A 189 2.07 18.75 3.36
N LEU A 190 3.23 18.16 3.68
CA LEU A 190 3.70 17.95 5.03
C LEU A 190 4.06 19.28 5.67
N LYS A 191 4.42 20.30 4.88
CA LYS A 191 4.78 21.62 5.40
C LYS A 191 3.57 22.27 6.10
N SER A 192 2.43 22.31 5.43
CA SER A 192 1.18 22.81 6.03
C SER A 192 0.76 21.98 7.25
N VAL A 193 0.97 20.66 7.19
CA VAL A 193 0.74 19.77 8.35
C VAL A 193 1.63 20.17 9.52
N TYR A 194 2.95 20.29 9.33
CA TYR A 194 3.90 20.66 10.39
C TYR A 194 3.60 22.03 10.99
N GLU A 195 3.22 23.01 10.17
CA GLU A 195 2.85 24.37 10.62
C GLU A 195 1.56 24.40 11.46
N ASN A 196 0.69 23.39 11.34
CA ASN A 196 -0.58 23.31 12.06
C ASN A 196 -0.65 22.16 13.09
N LEU A 197 0.44 21.38 13.28
CA LEU A 197 0.45 20.21 14.17
C LEU A 197 -0.09 20.51 15.57
N GLU A 198 0.26 21.66 16.15
CA GLU A 198 -0.14 22.03 17.51
C GLU A 198 -1.66 22.23 17.66
N LYS A 199 -2.36 22.54 16.56
CA LYS A 199 -3.81 22.78 16.52
C LYS A 199 -4.62 21.49 16.31
N LEU A 200 -3.97 20.42 15.87
CA LEU A 200 -4.59 19.12 15.60
C LEU A 200 -4.73 18.30 16.88
N THR A 201 -5.78 17.49 16.97
CA THR A 201 -5.90 16.45 18.00
C THR A 201 -4.82 15.37 17.82
N PRO A 202 -4.52 14.55 18.84
CA PRO A 202 -3.57 13.45 18.70
C PRO A 202 -3.85 12.51 17.51
N LEU A 203 -5.11 12.13 17.27
CA LEU A 203 -5.50 11.29 16.12
C LEU A 203 -5.30 12.02 14.80
N GLU A 204 -5.71 13.28 14.71
CA GLU A 204 -5.51 14.10 13.51
C GLU A 204 -4.03 14.23 13.17
N ARG A 205 -3.15 14.40 14.18
CA ARG A 205 -1.70 14.40 13.96
C ARG A 205 -1.20 13.06 13.43
N ILE A 206 -1.64 11.95 14.01
CA ILE A 206 -1.25 10.60 13.56
C ILE A 206 -1.73 10.35 12.11
N GLN A 207 -2.92 10.82 11.77
CA GLN A 207 -3.49 10.71 10.43
C GLN A 207 -2.74 11.61 9.43
N ALA A 208 -2.43 12.85 9.81
CA ALA A 208 -1.74 13.80 8.94
C ALA A 208 -0.27 13.40 8.68
N LEU A 209 0.38 12.75 9.65
CA LEU A 209 1.75 12.24 9.53
C LEU A 209 1.83 10.80 8.98
N SER A 210 0.68 10.15 8.79
CA SER A 210 0.61 8.83 8.19
C SER A 210 0.86 8.89 6.68
N PRO A 211 1.46 7.85 6.08
CA PRO A 211 1.46 7.72 4.62
C PRO A 211 0.04 7.86 4.05
N PRO A 212 -0.13 8.53 2.90
CA PRO A 212 -1.45 8.81 2.33
C PRO A 212 -2.14 7.55 1.81
N LEU A 213 -3.46 7.62 1.61
CA LEU A 213 -4.19 6.67 0.79
C LEU A 213 -3.94 7.00 -0.69
N LEU A 214 -3.62 5.99 -1.49
CA LEU A 214 -3.47 6.11 -2.94
C LEU A 214 -4.49 5.20 -3.64
N THR A 215 -5.09 5.72 -4.70
CA THR A 215 -5.88 4.97 -5.68
C THR A 215 -5.01 3.98 -6.45
N PHE A 216 -5.64 3.08 -7.21
CA PHE A 216 -4.91 2.12 -8.03
C PHE A 216 -4.03 2.83 -9.07
N GLU A 217 -4.58 3.84 -9.75
CA GLU A 217 -3.87 4.62 -10.76
C GLU A 217 -2.69 5.39 -10.18
N GLU A 218 -2.82 5.90 -8.95
CA GLU A 218 -1.72 6.56 -8.24
C GLU A 218 -0.61 5.57 -7.85
N PHE A 219 -0.94 4.32 -7.49
CA PHE A 219 0.06 3.27 -7.30
C PHE A 219 0.74 2.88 -8.61
N GLU A 220 0.02 2.84 -9.74
CA GLU A 220 0.64 2.65 -11.05
C GLU A 220 1.58 3.80 -11.40
N ALA A 221 1.19 5.05 -11.13
CA ALA A 221 2.03 6.23 -11.32
C ALA A 221 3.35 6.11 -10.55
N GLU A 222 3.26 5.80 -9.24
CA GLU A 222 4.41 5.57 -8.36
C GLU A 222 5.30 4.44 -8.89
N ALA A 223 4.70 3.31 -9.28
CA ALA A 223 5.41 2.15 -9.80
C ALA A 223 6.21 2.49 -11.07
N TYR A 224 5.58 3.16 -12.04
CA TYR A 224 6.24 3.60 -13.26
C TYR A 224 7.40 4.55 -12.97
N PHE A 225 7.20 5.53 -12.09
CA PHE A 225 8.27 6.46 -11.76
C PHE A 225 9.44 5.78 -11.05
N MET A 226 9.16 4.90 -10.08
CA MET A 226 10.18 4.08 -9.42
C MET A 226 10.98 3.27 -10.44
N LEU A 227 10.32 2.59 -11.38
CA LEU A 227 10.99 1.84 -12.44
C LEU A 227 11.86 2.74 -13.31
N ALA A 228 11.39 3.93 -13.68
CA ALA A 228 12.18 4.89 -14.46
C ALA A 228 13.45 5.36 -13.74
N ILE A 229 13.41 5.53 -12.41
CA ILE A 229 14.57 5.91 -11.59
C ILE A 229 15.59 4.77 -11.50
N HIS A 230 15.11 3.53 -11.39
CA HIS A 230 15.96 2.36 -11.15
C HIS A 230 16.68 1.86 -12.40
N LEU A 231 16.12 2.06 -13.59
CA LEU A 231 16.71 1.57 -14.83
C LEU A 231 18.14 2.12 -15.07
N PRO A 232 19.05 1.28 -15.58
CA PRO A 232 20.41 1.70 -15.88
C PRO A 232 20.44 2.71 -17.04
N SER A 233 21.54 3.47 -17.11
CA SER A 233 21.64 4.64 -18.00
C SER A 233 21.61 4.34 -19.51
N ASP A 234 21.77 3.08 -19.90
CA ASP A 234 21.69 2.57 -21.26
C ASP A 234 20.26 2.16 -21.68
N GLU A 235 19.34 1.92 -20.74
CA GLU A 235 17.91 1.65 -20.99
C GLU A 235 17.06 2.93 -21.15
N LYS A 236 17.61 3.95 -21.82
CA LYS A 236 16.98 5.29 -21.92
C LYS A 236 15.58 5.27 -22.53
N ALA A 237 15.35 4.47 -23.57
CA ALA A 237 14.04 4.42 -24.22
C ALA A 237 12.95 3.90 -23.28
N ARG A 238 13.27 2.86 -22.50
CA ARG A 238 12.35 2.26 -21.54
C ARG A 238 12.12 3.16 -20.33
N ALA A 239 13.17 3.82 -19.83
CA ALA A 239 13.02 4.83 -18.78
C ALA A 239 12.14 6.00 -19.23
N ALA A 240 12.26 6.44 -20.50
CA ALA A 240 11.40 7.48 -21.06
C ALA A 240 9.93 7.05 -21.16
N ASP A 241 9.66 5.80 -21.59
CA ASP A 241 8.31 5.23 -21.63
C ASP A 241 7.66 5.20 -20.25
N TYR A 242 8.39 4.74 -19.23
CA TYR A 242 7.89 4.76 -17.85
C TYR A 242 7.63 6.18 -17.32
N LEU A 243 8.47 7.17 -17.64
CA LEU A 243 8.20 8.55 -17.26
C LEU A 243 6.91 9.10 -17.89
N LEU A 244 6.64 8.76 -19.15
CA LEU A 244 5.39 9.14 -19.82
C LEU A 244 4.18 8.48 -19.15
N LYS A 245 4.26 7.17 -18.88
CA LYS A 245 3.18 6.45 -18.19
C LYS A 245 2.92 6.99 -16.78
N ALA A 246 3.97 7.35 -16.03
CA ALA A 246 3.80 8.00 -14.74
C ALA A 246 3.08 9.36 -14.86
N GLU A 247 3.44 10.17 -15.86
CA GLU A 247 2.80 11.48 -16.14
C GLU A 247 1.33 11.32 -16.56
N GLU A 248 1.02 10.35 -17.41
CA GLU A 248 -0.35 10.02 -17.82
C GLU A 248 -1.25 9.61 -16.65
N ARG A 249 -0.64 9.10 -15.57
CA ARG A 249 -1.31 8.78 -14.29
C ARG A 249 -1.16 9.86 -13.23
N ALA A 250 -0.92 11.10 -13.67
CA ALA A 250 -0.87 12.30 -12.84
C ALA A 250 0.28 12.35 -11.81
N CYS A 251 1.37 11.63 -12.02
CA CYS A 251 2.60 11.84 -11.24
C CYS A 251 3.10 13.28 -11.46
N SER A 252 3.22 14.07 -10.38
CA SER A 252 3.43 15.52 -10.50
C SER A 252 4.27 16.14 -9.38
N SER A 253 5.00 15.34 -8.61
CA SER A 253 5.84 15.87 -7.52
C SER A 253 6.96 16.78 -8.06
N PRO A 254 7.47 17.73 -7.26
CA PRO A 254 8.66 18.50 -7.63
C PRO A 254 9.88 17.62 -7.95
N TYR A 255 9.98 16.45 -7.30
CA TYR A 255 11.03 15.48 -7.57
C TYR A 255 10.87 14.83 -8.95
N PHE A 256 9.66 14.44 -9.32
CA PHE A 256 9.33 13.93 -10.65
C PHE A 256 9.69 14.92 -11.75
N GLU A 257 9.25 16.17 -11.61
CA GLU A 257 9.53 17.22 -12.62
C GLU A 257 11.02 17.52 -12.75
N SER A 258 11.74 17.56 -11.63
CA SER A 258 13.19 17.75 -11.61
C SER A 258 13.92 16.58 -12.29
N PHE A 259 13.52 15.34 -11.99
CA PHE A 259 14.10 14.14 -12.60
C PHE A 259 13.84 14.09 -14.10
N LYS A 260 12.59 14.32 -14.54
CA LYS A 260 12.18 14.36 -15.95
C LYS A 260 12.99 15.40 -16.73
N THR A 261 13.18 16.59 -16.16
CA THR A 261 14.01 17.66 -16.76
C THR A 261 15.48 17.25 -16.89
N ALA A 262 16.06 16.69 -15.82
CA ALA A 262 17.45 16.22 -15.83
C ALA A 262 17.65 15.07 -16.84
N PHE A 263 16.69 14.16 -16.93
CA PHE A 263 16.69 13.04 -17.87
C PHE A 263 16.72 13.55 -19.33
N LYS A 264 15.81 14.46 -19.69
CA LYS A 264 15.76 15.09 -21.03
C LYS A 264 17.08 15.78 -21.40
N LYS A 265 17.69 16.50 -20.46
CA LYS A 265 18.98 17.20 -20.66
C LYS A 265 20.16 16.23 -20.90
N ARG A 266 20.18 15.07 -20.22
CA ARG A 266 21.22 14.04 -20.45
C ARG A 266 21.02 13.33 -21.78
N ALA A 267 19.77 13.07 -22.16
CA ALA A 267 19.44 12.45 -23.45
C ALA A 267 19.91 13.32 -24.64
N SER A 268 19.67 14.64 -24.60
CA SER A 268 20.07 15.55 -25.69
C SER A 268 21.58 15.77 -25.82
N ARG A 269 22.33 15.73 -24.71
CA ARG A 269 23.81 15.79 -24.74
C ARG A 269 24.44 14.53 -25.34
N SER A 270 23.83 13.37 -25.11
CA SER A 270 24.32 12.09 -25.66
C SER A 270 24.14 11.98 -27.17
N SER A 271 23.15 12.65 -27.76
CA SER A 271 22.95 12.72 -29.21
C SER A 271 23.88 13.73 -29.89
N ALA A 272 24.27 14.80 -29.20
CA ALA A 272 25.15 15.83 -29.73
C ALA A 272 26.64 15.42 -29.83
N ILE A 273 27.06 14.38 -29.09
CA ILE A 273 28.45 13.87 -29.09
C ILE A 273 28.67 12.79 -30.18
N LYS A 274 27.58 12.27 -30.77
CA LYS A 274 27.63 11.27 -31.85
C LYS A 274 27.39 11.86 -33.25
N GLY A 275 27.30 13.19 -33.37
CA GLY A 275 27.12 13.92 -34.62
C GLY A 275 28.41 14.58 -35.09
#